data_AF-A0A919T9K3-F1
#
_entry.id   AF-A0A919T9K3-F1
#
_cell.length_a   1.000
_cell.length_b   1.000
_cell.length_c   1.000
_cell.angle_alpha   90.00
_cell.angle_beta   90.00
_cell.angle_gamma   90.00
#
_symmetry.space_group_name_H-M   'P 1'
#
loop_
_entity.id
_entity.type
_entity.pdbx_description
1 polymer ?
#
loop_
_entity_poly.entity_id
_entity_poly.type
_entity_poly.pdbx_seq_one_letter_code
_entity_poly.pdbx_strand_id
1 'polypeptide(L)'
;MRPGRPKGSGYHYRPGGEDFPDRRILPGSKVTYPNGVYKAEPEFFDPTLNPPAGAWKPKAGNGGVSTFFPDDWTPAQVDNAVSGAFKNSTQVSGNKWIGTYHGVTIEGFYNQSGGFTHGWPVP
;
A
#
# COMPACT_ATOMS: atom_id res chain seq x y z
N MET A 1 -1.25 -4.00 9.59
CA MET A 1 -2.37 -4.36 8.68
C MET A 1 -3.41 -5.19 9.41
N ARG A 2 -4.72 -5.03 9.15
CA ARG A 2 -5.77 -5.87 9.77
C ARG A 2 -6.19 -7.00 8.81
N PRO A 3 -6.31 -8.26 9.28
CA PRO A 3 -6.88 -9.35 8.49
C PRO A 3 -8.40 -9.21 8.38
N GLY A 4 -8.96 -9.45 7.18
CA GLY A 4 -10.40 -9.62 6.98
C GLY A 4 -11.11 -8.46 6.29
N ARG A 5 -11.05 -8.45 4.95
CA ARG A 5 -12.12 -8.12 3.96
C ARG A 5 -11.45 -7.81 2.61
N PRO A 6 -11.83 -8.47 1.49
CA PRO A 6 -11.30 -8.16 0.17
C PRO A 6 -12.02 -6.93 -0.38
N LYS A 7 -11.74 -5.75 0.19
CA LYS A 7 -11.89 -4.50 -0.56
C LYS A 7 -10.50 -4.19 -1.10
N GLY A 8 -10.33 -4.28 -2.42
CA GLY A 8 -9.08 -4.06 -3.17
C GLY A 8 -8.55 -2.62 -3.05
N SER A 9 -8.28 -2.17 -1.84
CA SER A 9 -7.66 -0.93 -1.46
C SER A 9 -6.60 -1.27 -0.43
N GLY A 10 -5.35 -0.83 -0.62
CA GLY A 10 -4.33 -0.94 0.44
C GLY A 10 -3.20 -1.94 0.22
N TYR A 11 -2.99 -2.49 -0.98
CA TYR A 11 -1.78 -3.27 -1.24
C TYR A 11 -0.61 -2.33 -1.53
N HIS A 12 0.21 -2.08 -0.50
CA HIS A 12 1.33 -1.13 -0.53
C HIS A 12 2.64 -1.74 -0.01
N TYR A 13 2.69 -3.06 0.24
CA TYR A 13 3.88 -3.72 0.78
C TYR A 13 3.94 -5.19 0.36
N ARG A 14 5.10 -5.60 -0.13
CA ARG A 14 5.44 -6.96 -0.58
C ARG A 14 6.70 -7.39 0.18
N PRO A 15 6.59 -8.17 1.27
CA PRO A 15 7.75 -8.56 2.08
C PRO A 15 8.75 -9.36 1.24
N GLY A 16 9.98 -8.88 1.12
CA GLY A 16 11.00 -9.50 0.25
C GLY A 16 10.66 -9.44 -1.23
N GLY A 17 9.68 -8.62 -1.63
CA GLY A 17 9.15 -8.59 -2.99
C GLY A 17 8.26 -9.78 -3.33
N GLU A 18 7.73 -10.48 -2.32
CA GLU A 18 6.82 -11.60 -2.50
C GLU A 18 5.35 -11.17 -2.43
N ASP A 19 4.55 -11.81 -3.28
CA ASP A 19 3.11 -11.60 -3.35
C ASP A 19 2.37 -12.36 -2.24
N PHE A 20 1.24 -11.81 -1.75
CA PHE A 20 0.37 -12.57 -0.85
C PHE A 20 -0.47 -13.57 -1.65
N PRO A 21 -0.95 -14.69 -1.07
CA PRO A 21 -1.67 -15.71 -1.83
C PRO A 21 -2.89 -15.20 -2.64
N ASP A 22 -3.57 -14.15 -2.16
CA ASP A 22 -4.78 -13.57 -2.75
C ASP A 22 -4.52 -12.26 -3.52
N ARG A 23 -3.26 -11.85 -3.69
CA ARG A 23 -2.87 -10.56 -4.26
C ARG A 23 -1.62 -10.72 -5.07
N ARG A 24 -1.54 -10.06 -6.22
CA ARG A 24 -0.29 -9.98 -6.97
C ARG A 24 -0.12 -8.61 -7.59
N ILE A 25 1.06 -8.35 -8.12
CA ILE A 25 1.23 -7.28 -9.11
C ILE A 25 1.15 -7.87 -10.51
N LEU A 26 0.57 -7.12 -11.45
CA LEU A 26 0.58 -7.49 -12.86
C LEU A 26 2.05 -7.58 -13.34
N PRO A 27 2.48 -8.71 -13.93
CA PRO A 27 3.84 -8.85 -14.42
C PRO A 27 4.23 -7.71 -15.38
N GLY A 28 5.40 -7.09 -15.13
CA GLY A 28 5.88 -5.96 -15.93
C GLY A 28 5.34 -4.58 -15.53
N SER A 29 4.40 -4.48 -14.57
CA SER A 29 3.85 -3.18 -14.14
C SER A 29 4.73 -2.41 -13.14
N LYS A 30 5.78 -3.03 -12.60
CA LYS A 30 6.61 -2.44 -11.53
C LYS A 30 7.54 -1.35 -12.08
N VAL A 31 7.43 -0.14 -11.53
CA VAL A 31 8.31 1.01 -11.79
C VAL A 31 8.91 1.50 -10.47
N THR A 32 10.21 1.26 -10.27
CA THR A 32 10.94 1.60 -9.03
C THR A 32 11.60 2.97 -9.11
N TYR A 33 11.55 3.72 -8.01
CA TYR A 33 12.15 5.04 -7.84
C TYR A 33 13.47 4.96 -7.05
N PRO A 34 14.33 6.00 -7.08
CA PRO A 34 15.66 5.95 -6.48
C PRO A 34 15.71 5.64 -4.97
N ASN A 35 14.66 5.98 -4.22
CA ASN A 35 14.51 5.69 -2.79
C ASN A 35 13.87 4.31 -2.50
N GLY A 36 13.74 3.45 -3.51
CA GLY A 36 13.25 2.08 -3.39
C GLY A 36 11.73 1.93 -3.38
N VAL A 37 10.95 3.02 -3.21
CA VAL A 37 9.49 2.94 -3.41
C VAL A 37 9.20 2.66 -4.88
N TYR A 38 8.04 2.07 -5.15
CA TYR A 38 7.65 1.78 -6.53
C TYR A 38 6.16 1.94 -6.77
N LYS A 39 5.78 2.04 -8.03
CA LYS A 39 4.39 1.87 -8.49
C LYS A 39 4.25 0.52 -9.16
N ALA A 40 3.08 -0.10 -9.01
CA ALA A 40 2.69 -1.29 -9.74
C ALA A 40 1.17 -1.38 -9.83
N GLU A 41 0.66 -2.25 -10.69
CA GLU A 41 -0.77 -2.52 -10.85
C GLU A 41 -1.16 -3.78 -10.07
N PRO A 42 -1.89 -3.66 -8.95
CA PRO A 42 -2.31 -4.83 -8.19
C PRO A 42 -3.46 -5.57 -8.84
N GLU A 43 -3.44 -6.89 -8.69
CA GLU A 43 -4.57 -7.76 -8.94
C GLU A 43 -4.94 -8.52 -7.66
N PHE A 44 -6.23 -8.75 -7.48
CA PHE A 44 -6.80 -9.47 -6.34
C PHE A 44 -7.55 -10.69 -6.84
N PHE A 45 -7.32 -11.84 -6.23
CA PHE A 45 -8.01 -13.07 -6.60
C PHE A 45 -9.44 -13.06 -6.06
N ASP A 46 -10.40 -13.37 -6.92
CA ASP A 46 -11.83 -13.47 -6.61
C ASP A 46 -12.31 -14.88 -6.97
N PRO A 47 -12.49 -15.79 -5.98
CA PRO A 47 -12.93 -17.16 -6.23
C PRO A 47 -14.40 -17.24 -6.69
N THR A 48 -15.16 -16.13 -6.57
CA THR A 48 -16.57 -16.09 -6.97
C THR A 48 -16.74 -15.82 -8.47
N LEU A 49 -15.69 -15.34 -9.14
CA LEU A 49 -15.66 -15.20 -10.59
C LEU A 49 -15.28 -16.52 -11.25
N ASN A 50 -15.96 -16.90 -12.33
CA ASN A 50 -15.68 -18.15 -13.09
C ASN A 50 -15.52 -19.39 -12.20
N PRO A 51 -16.50 -19.73 -11.33
CA PRO A 51 -16.38 -20.87 -10.44
C PRO A 51 -16.27 -22.20 -11.21
N PRO A 52 -15.47 -23.18 -10.73
CA PRO A 52 -14.71 -23.16 -9.47
C PRO A 52 -13.31 -22.53 -9.58
N ALA A 53 -12.91 -22.05 -10.76
CA ALA A 53 -11.53 -21.65 -11.04
C ALA A 53 -11.13 -20.30 -10.39
N GLY A 54 -12.08 -19.40 -10.17
CA GLY A 54 -11.76 -18.03 -9.74
C GLY A 54 -11.22 -17.16 -10.87
N ALA A 55 -11.03 -15.87 -10.60
CA ALA A 55 -10.32 -14.97 -11.51
C ALA A 55 -9.54 -13.87 -10.77
N TRP A 56 -8.45 -13.41 -11.37
CA TRP A 56 -7.72 -12.22 -10.92
C TRP A 56 -8.43 -10.95 -11.43
N LYS A 57 -8.54 -9.94 -10.57
CA LYS A 57 -9.18 -8.66 -10.89
C LYS A 57 -8.23 -7.52 -10.63
N PRO A 58 -8.11 -6.53 -11.54
CA PRO A 58 -7.33 -5.34 -11.27
C PRO A 58 -7.95 -4.55 -10.10
N LYS A 59 -7.08 -3.80 -9.41
CA LYS A 59 -7.49 -2.86 -8.37
C LYS A 59 -8.51 -1.85 -8.92
N ALA A 60 -9.64 -1.67 -8.25
CA ALA A 60 -10.69 -0.77 -8.74
C ALA A 60 -10.40 0.73 -8.53
N GLY A 61 -9.59 1.08 -7.52
CA GLY A 61 -9.30 2.48 -7.18
C GLY A 61 -7.97 3.00 -7.75
N ASN A 62 -7.80 4.32 -7.82
CA ASN A 62 -6.59 5.01 -8.31
C ASN A 62 -6.13 4.56 -9.70
N GLY A 63 -7.08 4.32 -10.62
CA GLY A 63 -6.76 3.90 -11.99
C GLY A 63 -6.03 2.55 -12.08
N GLY A 64 -6.22 1.66 -11.11
CA GLY A 64 -5.53 0.36 -11.08
C GLY A 64 -4.16 0.37 -10.42
N VAL A 65 -3.64 1.54 -10.01
CA VAL A 65 -2.26 1.66 -9.52
C VAL A 65 -2.20 1.76 -8.00
N SER A 66 -1.19 1.12 -7.42
CA SER A 66 -0.74 1.32 -6.04
C SER A 66 0.72 1.77 -6.02
N THR A 67 1.09 2.50 -4.98
CA THR A 67 2.48 2.74 -4.59
C THR A 67 2.88 1.75 -3.50
N PHE A 68 4.15 1.38 -3.42
CA PHE A 68 4.64 0.35 -2.52
C PHE A 68 5.89 0.79 -1.78
N PHE A 69 6.01 0.34 -0.53
CA PHE A 69 7.24 0.46 0.25
C PHE A 69 8.34 -0.40 -0.39
N PRO A 70 9.62 -0.10 -0.12
CA PRO A 70 10.72 -0.93 -0.62
C PRO A 70 10.54 -2.41 -0.25
N ASP A 71 10.81 -3.30 -1.20
CA ASP A 71 10.59 -4.74 -1.05
C ASP A 71 11.53 -5.36 0.01
N ASP A 72 12.68 -4.75 0.26
CA ASP A 72 13.67 -5.17 1.26
C ASP A 72 13.32 -4.73 2.69
N TRP A 73 12.27 -3.92 2.87
CA TRP A 73 11.82 -3.54 4.20
C TRP A 73 11.09 -4.70 4.88
N THR A 74 11.34 -4.85 6.17
CA THR A 74 10.58 -5.74 7.05
C THR A 74 9.23 -5.11 7.42
N PRO A 75 8.27 -5.92 7.91
CA PRO A 75 7.00 -5.38 8.41
C PRO A 75 7.20 -4.32 9.50
N ALA A 76 8.17 -4.53 10.39
CA ALA A 76 8.51 -3.58 11.44
C ALA A 76 9.07 -2.26 10.90
N GLN A 77 9.88 -2.28 9.83
CA GLN A 77 10.37 -1.06 9.18
C GLN A 77 9.23 -0.28 8.54
N VAL A 78 8.27 -0.95 7.89
CA VAL A 78 7.07 -0.31 7.35
C VAL A 78 6.24 0.35 8.45
N ASP A 79 5.95 -0.38 9.54
CA ASP A 79 5.17 0.15 10.67
C ASP A 79 5.89 1.34 11.35
N ASN A 80 7.21 1.25 11.51
CA ASN A 80 8.03 2.35 12.03
C ASN A 80 8.05 3.55 11.10
N ALA A 81 8.10 3.34 9.79
CA ALA A 81 8.10 4.42 8.82
C ALA A 81 6.77 5.17 8.81
N VAL A 82 5.64 4.46 8.81
CA VAL A 82 4.31 5.09 8.87
C VAL A 82 4.13 5.84 10.19
N SER A 83 4.48 5.21 11.32
CA SER A 83 4.35 5.84 12.64
C SER A 83 5.31 7.03 12.81
N GLY A 84 6.52 6.93 12.29
CA GLY A 84 7.55 7.97 12.34
C GLY A 84 7.20 9.16 11.45
N ALA A 85 6.73 8.91 10.23
CA ALA A 85 6.24 9.95 9.33
C ALA A 85 5.02 10.67 9.93
N PHE A 86 4.09 9.92 10.54
CA PHE A 86 2.91 10.50 11.17
C PHE A 86 3.25 11.45 12.33
N LYS A 87 4.21 11.09 13.19
CA LYS A 87 4.62 11.91 14.36
C LYS A 87 5.03 13.33 13.99
N ASN A 88 5.65 13.51 12.82
CA ASN A 88 6.11 14.80 12.31
C ASN A 88 5.31 15.25 11.08
N SER A 89 4.10 14.70 10.91
CA SER A 89 3.28 14.98 9.74
C SER A 89 2.62 16.36 9.81
N THR A 90 2.24 16.85 8.65
CA THR A 90 1.35 18.00 8.50
C THR A 90 0.04 17.57 7.88
N GLN A 91 -1.04 18.24 8.26
CA GLN A 91 -2.34 18.07 7.62
C GLN A 91 -2.31 18.76 6.25
N VAL A 92 -2.71 18.05 5.20
CA VAL A 92 -2.70 18.58 3.82
C VAL A 92 -4.09 19.08 3.41
N SER A 93 -5.10 18.24 3.60
CA SER A 93 -6.50 18.59 3.30
C SER A 93 -7.45 17.59 3.95
N GLY A 94 -8.61 18.07 4.41
CA GLY A 94 -9.61 17.21 5.06
C GLY A 94 -8.99 16.38 6.18
N ASN A 95 -9.13 15.05 6.12
CA ASN A 95 -8.52 14.12 7.07
C ASN A 95 -7.19 13.52 6.57
N LYS A 96 -6.52 14.10 5.56
CA LYS A 96 -5.25 13.60 5.03
C LYS A 96 -4.05 14.25 5.74
N TRP A 97 -3.04 13.44 6.02
CA TRP A 97 -1.72 13.88 6.47
C TRP A 97 -0.63 13.46 5.50
N ILE A 98 0.49 14.19 5.55
CA ILE A 98 1.73 13.85 4.85
C ILE A 98 2.90 13.99 5.82
N GLY A 99 3.83 13.04 5.76
CA GLY A 99 5.05 13.06 6.54
C GLY A 99 6.19 12.38 5.79
N THR A 100 7.40 12.46 6.33
CA THR A 100 8.57 11.79 5.75
C THR A 100 9.30 10.99 6.82
N TYR A 101 9.78 9.81 6.45
CA TYR A 101 10.64 8.99 7.29
C TYR A 101 11.76 8.38 6.44
N HIS A 102 13.01 8.66 6.81
CA HIS A 102 14.22 8.13 6.14
C HIS A 102 14.20 8.27 4.60
N GLY A 103 13.79 9.44 4.10
CA GLY A 103 13.75 9.72 2.64
C GLY A 103 12.55 9.13 1.90
N VAL A 104 11.59 8.51 2.61
CA VAL A 104 10.31 8.07 2.06
C VAL A 104 9.22 9.03 2.51
N THR A 105 8.58 9.71 1.56
CA THR A 105 7.37 10.48 1.79
C THR A 105 6.18 9.53 1.92
N ILE A 106 5.34 9.75 2.92
CA ILE A 106 4.20 8.91 3.26
C ILE A 106 2.99 9.80 3.42
N GLU A 107 1.92 9.47 2.70
CA GLU A 107 0.60 10.02 2.93
C GLU A 107 -0.27 9.03 3.70
N GLY A 108 -1.25 9.54 4.42
CA GLY A 108 -2.25 8.71 5.07
C GLY A 108 -3.47 9.52 5.48
N PHE A 109 -4.39 8.85 6.18
CA PHE A 109 -5.57 9.50 6.73
C PHE A 109 -5.58 9.44 8.26
N TYR A 110 -5.96 10.55 8.89
CA TYR A 110 -6.27 10.60 10.31
C TYR A 110 -7.47 9.70 10.63
N ASN A 111 -7.45 9.10 11.82
CA ASN A 111 -8.62 8.48 12.43
C ASN A 111 -9.39 9.51 13.27
N GLN A 112 -10.54 9.12 13.81
CA GLN A 112 -11.41 10.02 14.59
C GLN A 112 -10.84 10.41 15.97
N SER A 113 -9.78 9.74 16.42
CA SER A 113 -9.14 9.97 17.73
C SER A 113 -7.82 10.74 17.63
N GLY A 114 -7.53 11.34 16.47
CA GLY A 114 -6.28 12.08 16.24
C GLY A 114 -5.05 11.22 15.95
N GLY A 115 -5.21 9.89 15.82
CA GLY A 115 -4.18 9.00 15.26
C GLY A 115 -4.33 8.85 13.74
N PHE A 116 -3.78 7.79 13.15
CA PHE A 116 -3.95 7.47 11.74
C PHE A 116 -4.72 6.15 11.53
N THR A 117 -5.24 5.94 10.32
CA THR A 117 -5.89 4.69 9.90
C THR A 117 -4.93 3.79 9.12
N HIS A 118 -4.20 4.36 8.16
CA HIS A 118 -3.20 3.72 7.32
C HIS A 118 -2.31 4.78 6.67
N GLY A 119 -1.20 4.36 6.07
CA GLY A 119 -0.35 5.20 5.23
C GLY A 119 0.24 4.41 4.06
N TRP A 120 0.59 5.13 2.99
CA TRP A 120 1.19 4.60 1.78
C TRP A 120 2.33 5.53 1.33
N PRO A 121 3.39 4.98 0.70
CA PRO A 121 4.49 5.82 0.22
C PRO A 121 4.06 6.61 -1.01
N VAL A 122 4.66 7.78 -1.18
CA VAL A 122 4.48 8.64 -2.36
C VAL A 122 5.85 8.80 -3.04
N PRO A 123 5.98 8.39 -4.31
CA PRO A 123 7.18 8.60 -5.11
C PRO A 123 7.38 10.04 -5.57
#